data_AF-A0A0D2XNI4-F1
#
_entry.id   AF-A0A0D2XNI4-F1
#
_cell.length_a   1.000
_cell.length_b   1.000
_cell.length_c   1.000
_cell.angle_alpha   90.00
_cell.angle_beta   90.00
_cell.angle_gamma   90.00
#
_symmetry.space_group_name_H-M   'P 1'
#
loop_
_entity.id
_entity.type
_entity.pdbx_description
1 polymer ?
#
loop_
_entity_poly.entity_id
_entity_poly.type
_entity_poly.pdbx_seq_one_letter_code
_entity_poly.pdbx_strand_id
1 'polypeptide(L)'
;MGLRLMSLIAEESEKNRGGQLVSLIHSFSSSHGDPVVAAFAERLLRSFTRPFYDILRHWIYDGELSDPFQEFFVREQAPDKDQAKAKGAGNVWEDKFEIAADMIPSIITQDFAQKVFLIGKSLNFIRHSCGDAMWVEDYSKAASKELRYGDTATLEAWIDEAYKTTMKRLIDLMANKFHLFKHLQALKNYILLGQGDFIALLMESLAANLDRPAGAQYRHTLTAQLEHAIRGSNAQYDSPEVLRRLDARMLQLSHGDIGWDCFTLEYKIDAPVDVVVTEWGNRQYLKVFNFLWRIKRVEFAVLSTWRKCMTGARGVLQNSDPAVSQTWKSTRGVLAEMIHFVGQLQYYILFEVIESSWGELQKRIQKEDCTLDDLIKAHTRYLNDITHKGLLGAKRRTHSSDEDDRTTYMMQLGEILRFMLSYRDSVDGLYSWSVSDFTQRQEADVRSTTRHNDDHDGRDTPMTGSGGVASEFPVLQERLRHLGASFRTRVQIVLGDLAYQPDVDMRFLGVAMNFNDVYQPTRRKTKAAPGTATTARSASTNRGEK
;
A
#
# COMPACT_ATOMS: atom_id res chain seq x y z
N MET A 1 36.51 -52.65 27.79
CA MET A 1 36.36 -51.59 26.77
C MET A 1 34.94 -51.05 26.73
N GLY A 2 33.91 -51.84 26.40
CA GLY A 2 32.52 -51.33 26.28
C GLY A 2 31.92 -50.64 27.52
N LEU A 3 32.17 -51.14 28.74
CA LEU A 3 31.69 -50.50 29.98
C LEU A 3 32.32 -49.13 30.25
N ARG A 4 33.58 -48.93 29.85
CA ARG A 4 34.28 -47.64 29.97
C ARG A 4 33.78 -46.64 28.93
N LEU A 5 33.42 -47.10 27.74
CA LEU A 5 32.79 -46.28 26.72
C LEU A 5 31.38 -45.85 27.15
N MET A 6 30.60 -46.76 27.75
CA MET A 6 29.29 -46.44 28.33
C MET A 6 29.41 -45.43 29.48
N SER A 7 30.41 -45.54 30.36
CA SER A 7 30.58 -44.56 31.45
C SER A 7 30.93 -43.17 30.91
N LEU A 8 31.77 -43.10 29.87
CA LEU A 8 32.16 -41.84 29.24
C LEU A 8 30.98 -41.17 28.51
N ILE A 9 30.17 -41.95 27.78
CA ILE A 9 28.91 -41.46 27.18
C ILE A 9 27.92 -41.02 28.26
N ALA A 10 27.86 -41.71 29.40
CA ALA A 10 26.99 -41.33 30.53
C ALA A 10 27.42 -40.00 31.17
N GLU A 11 28.72 -39.80 31.41
CA GLU A 11 29.25 -38.55 31.97
C GLU A 11 29.03 -37.36 31.04
N GLU A 12 29.20 -37.55 29.72
CA GLU A 12 28.98 -36.47 28.75
C GLU A 12 27.50 -36.21 28.42
N SER A 13 26.60 -37.16 28.71
CA SER A 13 25.16 -37.00 28.43
C SER A 13 24.39 -36.26 29.52
N GLU A 14 24.94 -36.08 30.73
CA GLU A 14 24.24 -35.49 31.88
C GLU A 14 23.73 -34.07 31.65
N LYS A 15 24.38 -33.31 30.76
CA LYS A 15 24.02 -31.91 30.43
C LYS A 15 23.24 -31.74 29.13
N ASN A 16 23.16 -32.78 28.30
CA ASN A 16 22.64 -32.69 26.94
C ASN A 16 21.20 -33.23 26.87
N ARG A 17 20.31 -32.55 26.13
CA ARG A 17 18.91 -32.97 25.96
C ARG A 17 18.55 -33.15 24.49
N GLY A 18 17.64 -34.08 24.20
CA GLY A 18 17.06 -34.31 22.88
C GLY A 18 18.10 -34.42 21.76
N GLY A 19 18.00 -33.53 20.77
CA GLY A 19 18.90 -33.50 19.61
C GLY A 19 20.39 -33.31 19.93
N GLN A 20 20.74 -32.69 21.05
CA GLN A 20 22.14 -32.55 21.49
C GLN A 20 22.76 -33.90 21.87
N LEU A 21 21.96 -34.79 22.46
CA LEU A 21 22.38 -36.13 22.84
C LEU A 21 22.59 -37.01 21.58
N VAL A 22 21.77 -36.80 20.56
CA VAL A 22 21.92 -37.43 19.25
C VAL A 22 23.21 -36.96 18.56
N SER A 23 23.50 -35.66 18.60
CA SER A 23 24.77 -35.10 18.08
C SER A 23 25.99 -35.66 18.81
N LEU A 24 25.91 -35.79 20.13
CA LEU A 24 26.98 -36.35 20.94
C LEU A 24 27.30 -37.79 20.52
N ILE A 25 26.28 -38.66 20.47
CA ILE A 25 26.46 -40.07 20.09
C ILE A 25 26.92 -40.20 18.63
N HIS A 26 26.44 -39.34 17.74
CA HIS A 26 26.91 -39.30 16.35
C HIS A 26 28.38 -38.86 16.26
N SER A 27 28.82 -37.92 17.10
CA SER A 27 30.23 -37.53 17.18
C SER A 27 31.11 -38.71 17.59
N PHE A 28 30.67 -39.54 18.55
CA PHE A 28 31.38 -40.78 18.93
C PHE A 28 31.49 -41.78 17.79
N SER A 29 30.49 -41.83 16.90
CA SER A 29 30.51 -42.71 15.72
C SER A 29 31.46 -42.21 14.61
N SER A 30 31.57 -40.89 14.43
CA SER A 30 32.25 -40.26 13.29
C SER A 30 33.68 -39.76 13.59
N SER A 31 33.97 -39.39 14.84
CA SER A 31 35.23 -38.72 15.22
C SER A 31 36.27 -39.63 15.88
N HIS A 32 35.87 -40.78 16.45
CA HIS A 32 36.78 -41.63 17.23
C HIS A 32 37.66 -42.56 16.38
N GLY A 33 37.28 -42.85 15.13
CA GLY A 33 38.08 -43.64 14.18
C GLY A 33 38.22 -45.15 14.49
N ASP A 34 37.90 -45.61 15.71
CA ASP A 34 37.91 -47.03 16.08
C ASP A 34 36.62 -47.74 15.63
N PRO A 35 36.70 -48.77 14.77
CA PRO A 35 35.53 -49.49 14.26
C PRO A 35 34.70 -50.20 15.33
N VAL A 36 35.29 -50.59 16.48
CA VAL A 36 34.55 -51.21 17.59
C VAL A 36 33.70 -50.18 18.32
N VAL A 37 34.23 -48.96 18.49
CA VAL A 37 33.52 -47.82 19.08
C VAL A 37 32.42 -47.34 18.12
N ALA A 38 32.72 -47.25 16.82
CA ALA A 38 31.74 -46.88 15.80
C ALA A 38 30.57 -47.87 15.73
N ALA A 39 30.84 -49.19 15.68
CA ALA A 39 29.77 -50.20 15.64
C ALA A 39 28.90 -50.19 16.91
N PHE A 40 29.50 -49.87 18.06
CA PHE A 40 28.76 -49.73 19.31
C PHE A 40 27.90 -48.45 19.31
N ALA A 41 28.45 -47.32 18.85
CA ALA A 41 27.76 -46.04 18.74
C ALA A 41 26.60 -46.12 17.72
N GLU A 42 26.77 -46.74 16.56
CA GLU A 42 25.71 -46.95 15.57
C GLU A 42 24.55 -47.79 16.14
N ARG A 43 24.86 -48.84 16.90
CA ARG A 43 23.84 -49.68 17.55
C ARG A 43 23.04 -48.89 18.57
N LEU A 44 23.69 -48.03 19.37
CA LEU A 44 23.01 -47.13 20.29
C LEU A 44 22.18 -46.10 19.52
N LEU A 45 22.75 -45.47 18.50
CA LEU A 45 22.10 -44.42 17.74
C LEU A 45 20.80 -44.91 17.08
N ARG A 46 20.77 -46.16 16.60
CA ARG A 46 19.54 -46.79 16.06
C ARG A 46 18.42 -46.93 17.08
N SER A 47 18.73 -47.04 18.37
CA SER A 47 17.73 -47.08 19.45
C SER A 47 17.35 -45.69 19.95
N PHE A 48 18.33 -44.79 20.10
CA PHE A 48 18.14 -43.42 20.60
C PHE A 48 17.42 -42.51 19.61
N THR A 49 17.54 -42.77 18.31
CA THR A 49 16.88 -41.95 17.27
C THR A 49 15.43 -42.37 17.01
N ARG A 50 14.93 -43.48 17.59
CA ARG A 50 13.54 -43.91 17.36
C ARG A 50 12.50 -42.85 17.78
N PRO A 51 12.55 -42.29 19.01
CA PRO A 51 11.60 -41.26 19.41
C PRO A 51 11.68 -40.02 18.52
N PHE A 52 12.89 -39.65 18.11
CA PHE A 52 13.12 -38.54 17.19
C PHE A 52 12.45 -38.78 15.81
N TYR A 53 12.64 -39.96 15.23
CA TYR A 53 12.02 -40.32 13.95
C TYR A 53 10.50 -40.51 14.05
N ASP A 54 10.00 -40.94 15.21
CA ASP A 54 8.57 -41.03 15.47
C ASP A 54 7.95 -39.61 15.50
N ILE A 55 8.55 -38.65 16.22
CA ILE A 55 8.09 -37.26 16.22
C ILE A 55 8.20 -36.66 14.81
N LEU A 56 9.31 -36.91 14.09
CA LEU A 56 9.51 -36.46 12.72
C LEU A 56 8.43 -37.00 11.78
N ARG A 57 8.03 -38.25 11.93
CA ARG A 57 6.97 -38.89 11.14
C ARG A 57 5.62 -38.19 11.36
N HIS A 58 5.22 -37.97 12.61
CA HIS A 58 3.98 -37.26 12.91
C HIS A 58 4.01 -35.81 12.37
N TRP A 59 5.15 -35.15 12.44
CA TRP A 59 5.30 -33.79 11.91
C TRP A 59 5.21 -33.73 10.36
N ILE A 60 5.86 -34.66 9.66
CA ILE A 60 5.92 -34.67 8.18
C ILE A 60 4.62 -35.18 7.54
N TYR A 61 3.89 -36.09 8.19
CA TYR A 61 2.70 -36.71 7.60
C TYR A 61 1.39 -36.20 8.19
N ASP A 62 1.32 -36.00 9.51
CA ASP A 62 0.09 -35.59 10.21
C ASP A 62 0.03 -34.08 10.46
N GLY A 63 1.17 -33.39 10.40
CA GLY A 63 1.31 -31.95 10.69
C GLY A 63 1.07 -31.61 12.17
N GLU A 64 1.20 -32.59 13.06
CA GLU A 64 1.06 -32.45 14.51
C GLU A 64 2.42 -32.57 15.19
N LEU A 65 2.70 -31.64 16.11
CA LEU A 65 3.87 -31.71 16.97
C LEU A 65 3.43 -32.27 18.33
N SER A 66 3.73 -33.55 18.57
CA SER A 66 3.55 -34.17 19.88
C SER A 66 4.91 -34.26 20.58
N ASP A 67 5.33 -33.17 21.21
CA ASP A 67 6.61 -33.07 21.93
C ASP A 67 6.41 -32.55 23.37
N PRO A 68 6.02 -33.43 24.32
CA PRO A 68 5.80 -33.06 25.72
C PRO A 68 7.06 -32.54 26.43
N PHE A 69 8.24 -32.91 25.95
CA PHE A 69 9.53 -32.67 26.61
C PHE A 69 10.45 -31.68 25.86
N GLN A 70 9.97 -31.09 24.76
CA GLN A 70 10.69 -30.12 23.93
C GLN A 70 12.04 -30.66 23.43
N GLU A 71 12.06 -31.94 23.08
CA GLU A 71 13.25 -32.67 22.61
C GLU A 71 13.52 -32.47 21.11
N PHE A 72 12.51 -32.04 20.36
CA PHE A 72 12.57 -31.80 18.92
C PHE A 72 13.09 -30.39 18.58
N PHE A 73 13.60 -30.21 17.36
CA PHE A 73 14.13 -28.92 16.91
C PHE A 73 13.03 -27.93 16.47
N VAL A 74 11.78 -28.37 16.35
CA VAL A 74 10.63 -27.47 16.13
C VAL A 74 9.91 -27.29 17.46
N ARG A 75 9.69 -26.04 17.86
CA ARG A 75 8.97 -25.68 19.08
C ARG A 75 7.73 -24.88 18.74
N GLU A 76 6.64 -25.14 19.44
CA GLU A 76 5.48 -24.26 19.42
C GLU A 76 5.78 -23.03 20.30
N GLN A 77 5.64 -21.82 19.74
CA GLN A 77 5.80 -20.60 20.54
C GLN A 77 4.57 -20.46 21.45
N ALA A 78 4.80 -20.39 22.77
CA ALA A 78 3.73 -20.02 23.69
C ALA A 78 3.30 -18.57 23.37
N PRO A 79 1.99 -18.28 23.26
CA PRO A 79 1.53 -16.93 22.95
C PRO A 79 1.94 -15.99 24.09
N ASP A 80 3.00 -15.22 23.86
CA ASP A 80 3.46 -14.21 24.80
C ASP A 80 2.39 -13.11 24.87
N LYS A 81 1.69 -13.05 26.00
CA LYS A 81 0.49 -12.21 26.20
C LYS A 81 0.78 -10.70 26.07
N ASP A 82 2.05 -10.30 26.12
CA ASP A 82 2.47 -8.90 26.06
C ASP A 82 2.77 -8.39 24.63
N GLN A 83 3.13 -9.25 23.67
CA GLN A 83 3.38 -8.82 22.28
C GLN A 83 2.12 -8.79 21.40
N ALA A 84 1.10 -9.57 21.75
CA ALA A 84 -0.19 -9.63 21.04
C ALA A 84 -0.99 -8.30 21.05
N LYS A 85 -0.62 -7.34 21.92
CA LYS A 85 -1.26 -6.01 21.96
C LYS A 85 -0.56 -4.97 21.09
N ALA A 86 0.72 -5.15 20.75
CA ALA A 86 1.50 -4.16 19.99
C ALA A 86 1.56 -4.46 18.48
N LYS A 87 1.58 -5.75 18.13
CA LYS A 87 1.31 -6.23 16.78
C LYS A 87 -0.07 -6.87 16.83
N GLY A 88 -1.06 -6.26 16.17
CA GLY A 88 -2.38 -6.86 16.05
C GLY A 88 -2.27 -8.27 15.46
N ALA A 89 -3.25 -9.12 15.82
CA ALA A 89 -3.31 -10.57 15.55
C ALA A 89 -2.08 -11.09 14.80
N GLY A 90 -1.05 -11.49 15.56
CA GLY A 90 0.22 -11.96 15.01
C GLY A 90 -0.02 -12.96 13.88
N ASN A 91 0.82 -12.89 12.84
CA ASN A 91 0.71 -13.74 11.66
C ASN A 91 0.63 -15.19 12.15
N VAL A 92 -0.56 -15.80 12.06
CA VAL A 92 -0.84 -17.18 12.46
C VAL A 92 0.17 -18.16 11.84
N TRP A 93 0.77 -17.76 10.72
CA TRP A 93 1.82 -18.47 10.02
C TRP A 93 3.23 -18.25 10.59
N GLU A 94 3.63 -17.05 11.02
CA GLU A 94 5.01 -16.82 11.50
C GLU A 94 5.19 -17.11 13.00
N ASP A 95 4.14 -16.88 13.80
CA ASP A 95 4.25 -16.83 15.26
C ASP A 95 3.90 -18.17 15.95
N LYS A 96 3.55 -19.23 15.21
CA LYS A 96 3.15 -20.53 15.81
C LYS A 96 4.31 -21.47 16.07
N PHE A 97 5.28 -21.53 15.16
CA PHE A 97 6.36 -22.52 15.23
C PHE A 97 7.71 -21.84 15.02
N GLU A 98 8.70 -22.23 15.81
CA GLU A 98 10.08 -21.75 15.74
C GLU A 98 11.05 -22.92 15.63
N ILE A 99 12.17 -22.71 14.93
CA ILE A 99 13.26 -23.67 14.84
C ILE A 99 14.28 -23.37 15.95
N ALA A 100 14.45 -24.31 16.88
CA ALA A 100 15.51 -24.28 17.88
C ALA A 100 16.82 -24.81 17.28
N ALA A 101 17.68 -23.90 16.81
CA ALA A 101 18.97 -24.24 16.20
C ALA A 101 19.87 -25.10 17.10
N ASP A 102 19.79 -24.91 18.42
CA ASP A 102 20.58 -25.64 19.41
C ASP A 102 20.20 -27.12 19.55
N MET A 103 19.02 -27.50 19.03
CA MET A 103 18.47 -28.86 19.13
C MET A 103 18.53 -29.61 17.80
N ILE A 104 19.17 -29.05 16.77
CA ILE A 104 19.34 -29.70 15.47
C ILE A 104 20.44 -30.77 15.60
N PRO A 105 20.12 -32.06 15.36
CA PRO A 105 21.12 -33.11 15.42
C PRO A 105 22.17 -32.96 14.31
N SER A 106 23.44 -33.25 14.60
CA SER A 106 24.54 -33.21 13.61
C SER A 106 24.37 -34.21 12.45
N ILE A 107 23.43 -35.15 12.57
CA ILE A 107 23.06 -36.13 11.54
C ILE A 107 22.33 -35.42 10.38
N ILE A 108 21.73 -34.26 10.65
CA ILE A 108 20.82 -33.55 9.76
C ILE A 108 21.43 -32.19 9.38
N THR A 109 21.32 -31.84 8.10
CA THR A 109 21.74 -30.52 7.61
C THR A 109 20.73 -29.43 7.98
N GLN A 110 21.20 -28.19 8.09
CA GLN A 110 20.32 -27.05 8.37
C GLN A 110 19.21 -26.91 7.31
N ASP A 111 19.53 -27.14 6.04
CA ASP A 111 18.59 -27.05 4.93
C ASP A 111 17.49 -28.11 5.02
N PHE A 112 17.85 -29.33 5.44
CA PHE A 112 16.88 -30.39 5.70
C PHE A 112 15.94 -30.02 6.86
N ALA A 113 16.47 -29.48 7.95
CA ALA A 113 15.66 -29.03 9.08
C ALA A 113 14.67 -27.95 8.66
N GLN A 114 15.08 -27.01 7.79
CA GLN A 114 14.19 -26.00 7.22
C GLN A 114 13.10 -26.61 6.35
N LYS A 115 13.42 -27.58 5.47
CA LYS A 115 12.40 -28.27 4.66
C LYS A 115 11.38 -28.98 5.52
N VAL A 116 11.82 -29.75 6.52
CA VAL A 116 10.94 -30.46 7.46
C VAL A 116 10.04 -29.48 8.22
N PHE A 117 10.60 -28.37 8.70
CA PHE A 117 9.83 -27.32 9.36
C PHE A 117 8.72 -26.78 8.44
N LEU A 118 9.05 -26.47 7.18
CA LEU A 118 8.08 -25.96 6.21
C LEU A 118 6.98 -26.98 5.87
N ILE A 119 7.30 -28.27 5.78
CA ILE A 119 6.32 -29.34 5.52
C ILE A 119 5.28 -29.39 6.63
N GLY A 120 5.71 -29.59 7.87
CA GLY A 120 4.75 -29.74 8.97
C GLY A 120 3.98 -28.46 9.25
N LYS A 121 4.61 -27.29 9.09
CA LYS A 121 3.93 -25.99 9.13
C LYS A 121 2.83 -25.89 8.07
N SER A 122 3.12 -26.31 6.84
CA SER A 122 2.16 -26.30 5.73
C SER A 122 1.00 -27.28 5.96
N LEU A 123 1.28 -28.49 6.46
CA LEU A 123 0.26 -29.49 6.78
C LEU A 123 -0.64 -29.05 7.93
N ASN A 124 -0.06 -28.49 9.00
CA ASN A 124 -0.82 -27.92 10.11
C ASN A 124 -1.78 -26.84 9.61
N PHE A 125 -1.31 -25.99 8.70
CA PHE A 125 -2.13 -24.96 8.08
C PHE A 125 -3.24 -25.53 7.19
N ILE A 126 -2.96 -26.53 6.35
CA ILE A 126 -3.98 -27.19 5.52
C ILE A 126 -5.08 -27.80 6.40
N ARG A 127 -4.69 -28.40 7.53
CA ARG A 127 -5.62 -29.08 8.43
C ARG A 127 -6.51 -28.11 9.19
N HIS A 128 -5.93 -27.09 9.83
CA HIS A 128 -6.67 -26.19 10.72
C HIS A 128 -7.22 -24.95 10.03
N SER A 129 -6.50 -24.38 9.06
CA SER A 129 -6.89 -23.12 8.40
C SER A 129 -7.66 -23.36 7.09
N CYS A 130 -7.33 -24.42 6.34
CA CYS A 130 -8.02 -24.72 5.08
C CYS A 130 -9.20 -25.70 5.23
N GLY A 131 -9.34 -26.33 6.40
CA GLY A 131 -10.41 -27.30 6.69
C GLY A 131 -10.32 -28.59 5.87
N ASP A 132 -9.14 -28.93 5.33
CA ASP A 132 -8.91 -30.07 4.44
C ASP A 132 -8.28 -31.25 5.21
N ALA A 133 -8.77 -31.53 6.42
CA ALA A 133 -8.23 -32.57 7.30
C ALA A 133 -8.30 -33.99 6.69
N MET A 134 -9.37 -34.29 5.95
CA MET A 134 -9.53 -35.59 5.27
C MET A 134 -8.41 -35.91 4.28
N TRP A 135 -7.95 -34.90 3.53
CA TRP A 135 -6.85 -35.09 2.58
C TRP A 135 -5.53 -35.37 3.31
N VAL A 136 -5.29 -34.68 4.44
CA VAL A 136 -4.10 -34.91 5.27
C VAL A 136 -4.10 -36.33 5.84
N GLU A 137 -5.26 -36.82 6.28
CA GLU A 137 -5.40 -38.20 6.78
C GLU A 137 -5.17 -39.25 5.67
N ASP A 138 -5.69 -39.03 4.46
CA ASP A 138 -5.46 -39.92 3.32
C ASP A 138 -4.01 -39.89 2.85
N TYR A 139 -3.39 -38.71 2.87
CA TYR A 139 -1.97 -38.52 2.59
C TYR A 139 -1.10 -39.24 3.61
N SER A 140 -1.38 -39.09 4.90
CA SER A 140 -0.68 -39.78 5.98
C SER A 140 -0.80 -41.30 5.81
N LYS A 141 -2.00 -41.83 5.55
CA LYS A 141 -2.19 -43.28 5.32
C LYS A 141 -1.40 -43.80 4.11
N ALA A 142 -1.36 -43.06 3.01
CA ALA A 142 -0.67 -43.46 1.79
C ALA A 142 0.86 -43.32 1.86
N ALA A 143 1.36 -42.29 2.56
CA ALA A 143 2.76 -41.92 2.59
C ALA A 143 3.52 -42.45 3.82
N SER A 144 2.82 -42.95 4.83
CA SER A 144 3.45 -43.34 6.10
C SER A 144 4.39 -44.55 5.96
N LYS A 145 5.69 -44.26 5.93
CA LYS A 145 6.78 -45.26 5.94
C LYS A 145 7.50 -45.25 7.29
N GLU A 146 8.03 -46.39 7.72
CA GLU A 146 8.91 -46.43 8.91
C GLU A 146 10.24 -45.75 8.58
N LEU A 147 10.58 -44.72 9.35
CA LEU A 147 11.85 -44.02 9.24
C LEU A 147 12.87 -44.72 10.15
N ARG A 148 14.02 -45.14 9.58
CA ARG A 148 15.08 -45.83 10.34
C ARG A 148 16.43 -45.15 10.11
N TYR A 149 17.26 -45.14 11.16
CA TYR A 149 18.65 -44.69 11.09
C TYR A 149 19.48 -45.55 10.12
N GLY A 150 20.27 -44.90 9.24
CA GLY A 150 21.14 -45.54 8.23
C GLY A 150 20.77 -45.24 6.78
N ASP A 151 19.57 -44.71 6.54
CA ASP A 151 18.97 -44.48 5.22
C ASP A 151 18.79 -42.96 4.95
N THR A 152 19.85 -42.16 5.16
CA THR A 152 19.78 -40.69 5.04
C THR A 152 19.46 -40.22 3.62
N ALA A 153 19.99 -40.87 2.60
CA ALA A 153 19.73 -40.51 1.20
C ALA A 153 18.29 -40.81 0.75
N THR A 154 17.70 -41.91 1.21
CA THR A 154 16.30 -42.25 0.91
C THR A 154 15.34 -41.37 1.70
N LEU A 155 15.71 -40.99 2.92
CA LEU A 155 14.99 -40.02 3.75
C LEU A 155 14.92 -38.63 3.09
N GLU A 156 16.04 -38.12 2.58
CA GLU A 156 16.07 -36.85 1.83
C GLU A 156 15.17 -36.88 0.60
N ALA A 157 15.20 -37.97 -0.18
CA ALA A 157 14.35 -38.11 -1.35
C ALA A 157 12.85 -38.14 -1.00
N TRP A 158 12.46 -38.86 0.05
CA TRP A 158 11.05 -38.90 0.50
C TRP A 158 10.57 -37.57 1.04
N ILE A 159 11.45 -36.80 1.70
CA ILE A 159 11.12 -35.46 2.20
C ILE A 159 11.00 -34.46 1.07
N ASP A 160 11.85 -34.54 0.05
CA ASP A 160 11.71 -33.71 -1.14
C ASP A 160 10.42 -34.03 -1.93
N GLU A 161 10.03 -35.30 -1.99
CA GLU A 161 8.74 -35.71 -2.58
C GLU A 161 7.54 -35.22 -1.74
N ALA A 162 7.63 -35.34 -0.41
CA ALA A 162 6.61 -34.86 0.52
C ALA A 162 6.46 -33.33 0.46
N TYR A 163 7.59 -32.61 0.40
CA TYR A 163 7.64 -31.16 0.24
C TYR A 163 6.97 -30.70 -1.04
N LYS A 164 7.33 -31.30 -2.18
CA LYS A 164 6.72 -30.96 -3.48
C LYS A 164 5.22 -31.23 -3.49
N THR A 165 4.79 -32.37 -2.97
CA THR A 165 3.38 -32.75 -2.93
C THR A 165 2.56 -31.83 -2.03
N THR A 166 3.03 -31.58 -0.81
CA THR A 166 2.36 -30.71 0.17
C THR A 166 2.30 -29.28 -0.32
N MET A 167 3.40 -28.75 -0.86
CA MET A 167 3.45 -27.37 -1.37
C MET A 167 2.55 -27.19 -2.59
N LYS A 168 2.58 -28.13 -3.55
CA LYS A 168 1.68 -28.10 -4.71
C LYS A 168 0.22 -28.11 -4.29
N ARG A 169 -0.15 -28.95 -3.32
CA ARG A 169 -1.51 -29.00 -2.77
C ARG A 169 -1.89 -27.68 -2.09
N LEU A 170 -1.00 -27.10 -1.30
CA LEU A 170 -1.24 -25.82 -0.63
C LEU A 170 -1.51 -24.70 -1.64
N ILE A 171 -0.70 -24.57 -2.68
CA ILE A 171 -0.87 -23.57 -3.74
C ILE A 171 -2.20 -23.81 -4.49
N ASP A 172 -2.50 -25.07 -4.82
CA ASP A 172 -3.75 -25.45 -5.49
C ASP A 172 -4.98 -25.08 -4.66
N LEU A 173 -4.93 -25.31 -3.34
CA LEU A 173 -5.98 -24.89 -2.42
C LEU A 173 -6.11 -23.35 -2.36
N MET A 174 -4.99 -22.63 -2.27
CA MET A 174 -5.02 -21.16 -2.24
C MET A 174 -5.53 -20.56 -3.56
N ALA A 175 -5.20 -21.16 -4.70
CA ALA A 175 -5.63 -20.70 -6.02
C ALA A 175 -7.09 -21.06 -6.34
N ASN A 176 -7.48 -22.32 -6.12
CA ASN A 176 -8.79 -22.84 -6.52
C ASN A 176 -9.86 -22.68 -5.45
N LYS A 177 -9.57 -23.10 -4.20
CA LYS A 177 -10.57 -23.08 -3.11
C LYS A 177 -10.75 -21.68 -2.53
N PHE A 178 -9.64 -20.97 -2.33
CA PHE A 178 -9.66 -19.63 -1.70
C PHE A 178 -9.51 -18.49 -2.69
N HIS A 179 -9.39 -18.77 -4.00
CA HIS A 179 -9.33 -17.75 -5.05
C HIS A 179 -8.38 -16.57 -4.74
N LEU A 180 -7.22 -16.86 -4.16
CA LEU A 180 -6.27 -15.85 -3.69
C LEU A 180 -5.95 -14.80 -4.76
N PHE A 181 -5.75 -15.25 -6.00
CA PHE A 181 -5.47 -14.34 -7.11
C PHE A 181 -6.64 -13.38 -7.39
N LYS A 182 -7.89 -13.83 -7.28
CA LYS A 182 -9.07 -12.96 -7.41
C LYS A 182 -9.12 -11.93 -6.29
N HIS A 183 -8.75 -12.31 -5.06
CA HIS A 183 -8.69 -11.37 -3.93
C HIS A 183 -7.58 -10.32 -4.09
N LEU A 184 -6.38 -10.73 -4.52
CA LEU A 184 -5.29 -9.79 -4.83
C LEU A 184 -5.67 -8.85 -5.98
N GLN A 185 -6.31 -9.38 -7.03
CA GLN A 185 -6.83 -8.56 -8.13
C GLN A 185 -7.94 -7.62 -7.66
N ALA A 186 -8.83 -8.05 -6.76
CA ALA A 186 -9.84 -7.19 -6.16
C ALA A 186 -9.22 -6.05 -5.33
N LEU A 187 -8.19 -6.33 -4.53
CA LEU A 187 -7.44 -5.29 -3.81
C LEU A 187 -6.85 -4.26 -4.79
N LYS A 188 -6.28 -4.70 -5.91
CA LYS A 188 -5.82 -3.79 -6.97
C LYS A 188 -6.97 -2.99 -7.59
N ASN A 189 -8.07 -3.65 -7.96
CA ASN A 189 -9.18 -3.03 -8.65
C ASN A 189 -9.91 -1.98 -7.79
N TYR A 190 -10.19 -2.30 -6.52
CA TYR A 190 -10.98 -1.46 -5.63
C TYR A 190 -10.13 -0.56 -4.73
N ILE A 191 -9.10 -1.10 -4.06
CA ILE A 191 -8.28 -0.34 -3.08
C ILE A 191 -7.17 0.45 -3.77
N LEU A 192 -6.62 -0.03 -4.88
CA LEU A 192 -5.65 0.75 -5.68
C LEU A 192 -6.29 1.53 -6.84
N LEU A 193 -7.64 1.59 -6.89
CA LEU A 193 -8.42 2.35 -7.86
C LEU A 193 -8.18 1.93 -9.33
N GLY A 194 -7.89 0.65 -9.57
CA GLY A 194 -7.71 0.11 -10.93
C GLY A 194 -8.99 0.11 -11.77
N GLN A 195 -10.17 -0.08 -11.16
CA GLN A 195 -11.47 0.01 -11.83
C GLN A 195 -11.99 1.46 -11.83
N GLY A 196 -11.64 2.21 -12.86
CA GLY A 196 -11.98 3.63 -12.98
C GLY A 196 -13.49 3.92 -13.13
N ASP A 197 -14.26 3.02 -13.74
CA ASP A 197 -15.71 3.15 -13.93
C ASP A 197 -16.46 3.07 -12.60
N PHE A 198 -16.14 2.08 -11.78
CA PHE A 198 -16.67 1.93 -10.43
C PHE A 198 -16.34 3.15 -9.56
N ILE A 199 -15.08 3.59 -9.56
CA ILE A 199 -14.66 4.74 -8.73
C ILE A 199 -15.29 6.05 -9.20
N ALA A 200 -15.45 6.26 -10.51
CA ALA A 200 -16.12 7.45 -11.03
C ALA A 200 -17.58 7.52 -10.56
N LEU A 201 -18.31 6.41 -10.69
CA LEU A 201 -19.71 6.35 -10.24
C LEU A 201 -19.83 6.48 -8.71
N LEU A 202 -18.91 5.85 -7.96
CA LEU A 202 -18.84 5.96 -6.51
C LEU A 202 -18.56 7.40 -6.06
N MET A 203 -17.66 8.11 -6.74
CA MET A 203 -17.36 9.51 -6.46
C MET A 203 -18.57 10.40 -6.72
N GLU A 204 -19.28 10.20 -7.84
CA GLU A 204 -20.48 10.97 -8.18
C GLU A 204 -21.62 10.76 -7.17
N SER A 205 -21.83 9.53 -6.72
CA SER A 205 -22.89 9.19 -5.75
C SER A 205 -22.54 9.63 -4.32
N LEU A 206 -21.26 9.59 -3.95
CA LEU A 206 -20.79 10.00 -2.63
C LEU A 206 -20.59 11.51 -2.50
N ALA A 207 -20.35 12.26 -3.57
CA ALA A 207 -19.98 13.67 -3.51
C ALA A 207 -20.96 14.52 -2.67
N ALA A 208 -22.27 14.36 -2.92
CA ALA A 208 -23.31 15.10 -2.21
C ALA A 208 -23.37 14.78 -0.69
N ASN A 209 -22.94 13.59 -0.30
CA ASN A 209 -22.91 13.15 1.09
C ASN A 209 -21.61 13.54 1.79
N LEU A 210 -20.47 13.50 1.07
CA LEU A 210 -19.14 13.79 1.60
C LEU A 210 -18.85 15.29 1.73
N ASP A 211 -19.58 16.15 1.01
CA ASP A 211 -19.53 17.61 1.19
C ASP A 211 -20.11 18.06 2.55
N ARG A 212 -20.88 17.19 3.22
CA ARG A 212 -21.42 17.43 4.57
C ARG A 212 -20.38 17.03 5.63
N PRO A 213 -20.45 17.60 6.85
CA PRO A 213 -19.54 17.23 7.93
C PRO A 213 -19.69 15.74 8.28
N ALA A 214 -18.56 15.10 8.59
CA ALA A 214 -18.48 13.64 8.76
C ALA A 214 -19.43 13.07 9.83
N GLY A 215 -19.81 13.87 10.84
CA GLY A 215 -20.76 13.46 11.88
C GLY A 215 -22.20 13.28 11.41
N ALA A 216 -22.57 13.85 10.26
CA ALA A 216 -23.90 13.71 9.67
C ALA A 216 -24.04 12.46 8.79
N GLN A 217 -22.96 11.70 8.58
CA GLN A 217 -22.90 10.60 7.64
C GLN A 217 -22.94 9.26 8.35
N TYR A 218 -24.02 8.50 8.11
CA TYR A 218 -24.18 7.18 8.68
C TYR A 218 -23.62 6.10 7.77
N ARG A 219 -23.11 5.02 8.38
CA ARG A 219 -22.55 3.85 7.69
C ARG A 219 -23.53 3.22 6.69
N HIS A 220 -24.82 3.11 7.05
CA HIS A 220 -25.82 2.50 6.17
C HIS A 220 -26.01 3.30 4.87
N THR A 221 -25.92 4.63 4.92
CA THR A 221 -26.01 5.48 3.73
C THR A 221 -24.81 5.26 2.82
N LEU A 222 -23.61 5.15 3.38
CA LEU A 222 -22.39 4.84 2.63
C LEU A 222 -22.45 3.46 1.97
N THR A 223 -22.91 2.44 2.69
CA THR A 223 -23.10 1.10 2.13
C THR A 223 -24.14 1.11 1.00
N ALA A 224 -25.24 1.85 1.15
CA ALA A 224 -26.24 1.97 0.09
C ALA A 224 -25.69 2.63 -1.19
N GLN A 225 -24.87 3.69 -1.04
CA GLN A 225 -24.22 4.33 -2.19
C GLN A 225 -23.14 3.44 -2.82
N LEU A 226 -22.43 2.65 -2.00
CA LEU A 226 -21.48 1.64 -2.47
C LEU A 226 -22.20 0.56 -3.30
N GLU A 227 -23.31 0.01 -2.80
CA GLU A 227 -24.11 -0.97 -3.56
C GLU A 227 -24.67 -0.38 -4.86
N HIS A 228 -25.09 0.88 -4.84
CA HIS A 228 -25.52 1.58 -6.06
C HIS A 228 -24.38 1.69 -7.08
N ALA A 229 -23.17 2.04 -6.63
CA ALA A 229 -21.99 2.13 -7.49
C ALA A 229 -21.57 0.74 -8.05
N ILE A 230 -21.67 -0.32 -7.25
CA ILE A 230 -21.41 -1.69 -7.71
C ILE A 230 -22.39 -2.09 -8.82
N ARG A 231 -23.69 -1.81 -8.65
CA ARG A 231 -24.73 -2.16 -9.63
C ARG A 231 -24.67 -1.32 -10.92
N GLY A 232 -24.22 -0.08 -10.82
CA GLY A 232 -24.11 0.82 -11.97
C GLY A 232 -22.80 0.72 -12.75
N SER A 233 -21.86 -0.15 -12.34
CA SER A 233 -20.55 -0.33 -12.99
C SER A 233 -20.32 -1.78 -13.41
N ASN A 234 -19.22 -2.03 -14.13
CA ASN A 234 -18.86 -3.40 -14.53
C ASN A 234 -18.44 -4.30 -13.35
N ALA A 235 -18.28 -3.72 -12.15
CA ALA A 235 -18.05 -4.44 -10.89
C ALA A 235 -19.16 -5.47 -10.59
N GLN A 236 -20.37 -5.32 -11.16
CA GLN A 236 -21.45 -6.29 -11.01
C GLN A 236 -21.10 -7.72 -11.49
N TYR A 237 -20.12 -7.85 -12.40
CA TYR A 237 -19.70 -9.14 -12.95
C TYR A 237 -18.60 -9.81 -12.13
N ASP A 238 -18.06 -9.14 -11.10
CA ASP A 238 -17.09 -9.73 -10.20
C ASP A 238 -17.75 -10.77 -9.27
N SER A 239 -16.94 -11.65 -8.68
CA SER A 239 -17.47 -12.72 -7.83
C SER A 239 -18.20 -12.16 -6.60
N PRO A 240 -19.32 -12.77 -6.18
CA PRO A 240 -20.11 -12.28 -5.04
C PRO A 240 -19.31 -12.31 -3.73
N GLU A 241 -18.31 -13.18 -3.63
CA GLU A 241 -17.39 -13.24 -2.48
C GLU A 241 -16.51 -11.99 -2.37
N VAL A 242 -16.10 -11.41 -3.49
CA VAL A 242 -15.32 -10.16 -3.51
C VAL A 242 -16.19 -8.99 -3.09
N LEU A 243 -17.41 -8.91 -3.62
CA LEU A 243 -18.34 -7.82 -3.33
C LEU A 243 -18.82 -7.82 -1.87
N ARG A 244 -19.07 -9.00 -1.29
CA ARG A 244 -19.45 -9.14 0.13
C ARG A 244 -18.37 -8.67 1.11
N ARG A 245 -17.11 -8.70 0.67
CA ARG A 245 -15.93 -8.30 1.46
C ARG A 245 -15.59 -6.82 1.33
N LEU A 246 -16.14 -6.13 0.35
CA LEU A 246 -15.96 -4.69 0.18
C LEU A 246 -16.92 -3.94 1.12
N ASP A 247 -16.36 -3.03 1.91
CA ASP A 247 -17.11 -2.28 2.91
C ASP A 247 -16.69 -0.81 2.90
N ALA A 248 -17.64 0.07 3.19
CA ALA A 248 -17.39 1.51 3.32
C ALA A 248 -17.34 1.88 4.80
N ARG A 249 -16.27 2.55 5.21
CA ARG A 249 -16.03 2.95 6.59
C ARG A 249 -15.63 4.42 6.68
N MET A 250 -15.97 5.03 7.81
CA MET A 250 -15.43 6.33 8.21
C MET A 250 -14.33 6.09 9.24
N LEU A 251 -13.17 6.69 9.03
CA LEU A 251 -12.09 6.78 10.00
C LEU A 251 -12.53 7.65 11.20
N GLN A 252 -11.83 7.51 12.32
CA GLN A 252 -12.17 8.22 13.57
C GLN A 252 -12.27 9.73 13.31
N LEU A 253 -13.43 10.29 13.66
CA LEU A 253 -13.76 11.69 13.39
C LEU A 253 -12.93 12.61 14.28
N SER A 254 -12.13 13.49 13.68
CA SER A 254 -11.65 14.68 14.40
C SER A 254 -12.63 15.84 14.19
N HIS A 255 -12.69 16.77 15.15
CA HIS A 255 -13.69 17.84 15.13
C HIS A 255 -13.42 18.79 13.96
N GLY A 256 -14.36 18.88 13.02
CA GLY A 256 -14.29 19.78 11.86
C GLY A 256 -13.87 19.12 10.54
N ASP A 257 -13.63 17.80 10.53
CA ASP A 257 -13.29 17.10 9.29
C ASP A 257 -14.49 16.98 8.35
N ILE A 258 -14.22 17.22 7.06
CA ILE A 258 -15.16 17.02 5.96
C ILE A 258 -15.23 15.52 5.68
N GLY A 259 -16.41 14.99 5.30
CA GLY A 259 -16.61 13.57 5.03
C GLY A 259 -15.59 12.98 4.05
N TRP A 260 -15.15 13.78 3.07
CA TRP A 260 -14.10 13.46 2.11
C TRP A 260 -12.77 12.98 2.70
N ASP A 261 -12.36 13.49 3.85
CA ASP A 261 -11.08 13.16 4.47
C ASP A 261 -11.18 11.97 5.44
N CYS A 262 -12.39 11.65 5.91
CA CYS A 262 -12.67 10.52 6.79
C CYS A 262 -13.10 9.25 6.04
N PHE A 263 -13.57 9.37 4.80
CA PHE A 263 -14.05 8.23 4.02
C PHE A 263 -12.93 7.25 3.65
N THR A 264 -13.19 5.96 3.83
CA THR A 264 -12.30 4.89 3.40
C THR A 264 -13.05 3.65 2.92
N LEU A 265 -12.47 2.94 1.94
CA LEU A 265 -12.91 1.61 1.55
C LEU A 265 -12.05 0.57 2.27
N GLU A 266 -12.71 -0.39 2.89
CA GLU A 266 -12.10 -1.50 3.61
C GLU A 266 -12.41 -2.80 2.85
N TYR A 267 -11.38 -3.61 2.60
CA TYR A 267 -11.54 -4.94 2.04
C TYR A 267 -11.31 -5.96 3.14
N LYS A 268 -12.38 -6.60 3.61
CA LYS A 268 -12.31 -7.58 4.70
C LYS A 268 -11.81 -8.91 4.17
N ILE A 269 -10.69 -9.36 4.69
CA ILE A 269 -10.08 -10.63 4.33
C ILE A 269 -10.31 -11.58 5.48
N ASP A 270 -11.01 -12.68 5.21
CA ASP A 270 -11.23 -13.74 6.17
C ASP A 270 -10.07 -14.75 6.13
N ALA A 271 -9.88 -15.49 7.23
CA ALA A 271 -9.00 -16.65 7.23
C ALA A 271 -9.46 -17.65 6.16
N PRO A 272 -8.55 -18.28 5.38
CA PRO A 272 -7.09 -18.37 5.56
C PRO A 272 -6.26 -17.38 4.72
N VAL A 273 -6.89 -16.47 3.96
CA VAL A 273 -6.19 -15.54 3.04
C VAL A 273 -5.43 -14.44 3.79
N ASP A 274 -5.84 -14.15 5.02
CA ASP A 274 -5.19 -13.19 5.94
C ASP A 274 -3.71 -13.50 6.20
N VAL A 275 -3.29 -14.76 6.05
CA VAL A 275 -1.88 -15.16 6.16
C VAL A 275 -1.00 -14.51 5.09
N VAL A 276 -1.53 -14.33 3.88
CA VAL A 276 -0.80 -13.70 2.77
C VAL A 276 -0.95 -12.19 2.82
N VAL A 277 -2.17 -11.72 3.11
CA VAL A 277 -2.48 -10.29 3.25
C VAL A 277 -2.58 -9.96 4.73
N THR A 278 -1.41 -9.79 5.33
CA THR A 278 -1.25 -9.51 6.76
C THR A 278 -1.92 -8.19 7.17
N GLU A 279 -2.20 -8.03 8.47
CA GLU A 279 -2.74 -6.77 9.00
C GLU A 279 -1.82 -5.57 8.70
N TRP A 280 -0.49 -5.79 8.72
CA TRP A 280 0.47 -4.79 8.27
C TRP A 280 0.24 -4.40 6.80
N GLY A 281 -0.02 -5.38 5.94
CA GLY A 281 -0.32 -5.16 4.53
C GLY A 281 -1.59 -4.33 4.33
N ASN A 282 -2.66 -4.63 5.06
CA ASN A 282 -3.90 -3.84 5.04
C ASN A 282 -3.66 -2.38 5.47
N ARG A 283 -2.83 -2.14 6.49
CA ARG A 283 -2.45 -0.78 6.90
C ARG A 283 -1.66 -0.05 5.80
N GLN A 284 -0.81 -0.75 5.03
CA GLN A 284 -0.11 -0.14 3.89
C GLN A 284 -1.06 0.19 2.74
N TYR A 285 -1.95 -0.74 2.38
CA TYR A 285 -2.99 -0.49 1.37
C TYR A 285 -3.86 0.71 1.74
N LEU A 286 -4.26 0.83 3.02
CA LEU A 286 -5.05 1.94 3.51
C LEU A 286 -4.31 3.29 3.35
N LYS A 287 -3.00 3.33 3.62
CA LYS A 287 -2.18 4.56 3.42
C LYS A 287 -2.15 4.96 1.95
N VAL A 288 -1.93 4.00 1.06
CA VAL A 288 -1.90 4.24 -0.39
C VAL A 288 -3.27 4.67 -0.89
N PHE A 289 -4.35 4.00 -0.46
CA PHE A 289 -5.72 4.36 -0.78
C PHE A 289 -6.04 5.80 -0.37
N ASN A 290 -5.76 6.19 0.87
CA ASN A 290 -6.06 7.54 1.34
C ASN A 290 -5.33 8.61 0.53
N PHE A 291 -4.10 8.33 0.11
CA PHE A 291 -3.34 9.24 -0.74
C PHE A 291 -3.92 9.33 -2.15
N LEU A 292 -4.19 8.19 -2.80
CA LEU A 292 -4.81 8.12 -4.11
C LEU A 292 -6.20 8.78 -4.12
N TRP A 293 -6.99 8.55 -3.07
CA TRP A 293 -8.30 9.13 -2.87
C TRP A 293 -8.25 10.66 -2.79
N ARG A 294 -7.28 11.22 -2.08
CA ARG A 294 -7.06 12.67 -2.03
C ARG A 294 -6.74 13.25 -3.40
N ILE A 295 -5.91 12.57 -4.20
CA ILE A 295 -5.59 13.01 -5.57
C ILE A 295 -6.86 12.93 -6.45
N LYS A 296 -7.63 11.85 -6.36
CA LYS A 296 -8.88 11.66 -7.11
C LYS A 296 -9.95 12.68 -6.73
N ARG A 297 -10.06 13.06 -5.45
CA ARG A 297 -10.91 14.17 -4.98
C ARG A 297 -10.57 15.47 -5.70
N VAL A 298 -9.28 15.82 -5.77
CA VAL A 298 -8.83 17.05 -6.44
C VAL A 298 -9.09 16.99 -7.94
N GLU A 299 -8.81 15.85 -8.59
CA GLU A 299 -9.12 15.65 -10.00
C GLU A 299 -10.61 15.90 -10.29
N PHE A 300 -11.50 15.25 -9.52
CA PHE A 300 -12.95 15.39 -9.67
C PHE A 300 -13.40 16.84 -9.44
N ALA A 301 -12.88 17.52 -8.41
CA ALA A 301 -13.21 18.91 -8.11
C ALA A 301 -12.74 19.88 -9.21
N VAL A 302 -11.53 19.70 -9.74
CA VAL A 302 -11.00 20.57 -10.80
C VAL A 302 -11.69 20.30 -12.14
N LEU A 303 -11.95 19.04 -12.50
CA LEU A 303 -12.67 18.68 -13.73
C LEU A 303 -14.13 19.14 -13.71
N SER A 304 -14.83 19.02 -12.57
CA SER A 304 -16.20 19.52 -12.43
C SER A 304 -16.24 21.04 -12.57
N THR A 305 -15.27 21.75 -11.99
CA THR A 305 -15.13 23.21 -12.14
C THR A 305 -14.85 23.60 -13.59
N TRP A 306 -13.93 22.90 -14.25
CA TRP A 306 -13.65 23.10 -15.67
C TRP A 306 -14.89 22.91 -16.54
N ARG A 307 -15.68 21.86 -16.30
CA ARG A 307 -16.96 21.60 -16.98
C ARG A 307 -17.93 22.77 -16.78
N LYS A 308 -18.10 23.25 -15.55
CA LYS A 308 -18.94 24.42 -15.24
C LYS A 308 -18.45 25.68 -15.98
N CYS A 309 -17.15 25.94 -15.97
CA CYS A 309 -16.55 27.08 -16.67
C CYS A 309 -16.75 27.04 -18.18
N MET A 310 -16.67 25.85 -18.79
CA MET A 310 -16.85 25.68 -20.23
C MET A 310 -18.32 25.75 -20.66
N THR A 311 -19.23 25.14 -19.90
CA THR A 311 -20.67 25.27 -20.15
C THR A 311 -21.13 26.71 -19.93
N GLY A 312 -20.66 27.35 -18.86
CA GLY A 312 -20.97 28.75 -18.55
C GLY A 312 -20.45 29.75 -19.58
N ALA A 313 -19.34 29.44 -20.27
CA ALA A 313 -18.79 30.28 -21.34
C ALA A 313 -19.75 30.50 -22.51
N ARG A 314 -20.69 29.56 -22.72
CA ARG A 314 -21.70 29.65 -23.80
C ARG A 314 -22.94 30.47 -23.43
N GLY A 315 -23.08 30.90 -22.17
CA GLY A 315 -24.23 31.68 -21.71
C GLY A 315 -23.81 32.74 -20.70
N VAL A 316 -23.96 32.43 -19.42
CA VAL A 316 -23.86 33.34 -18.27
C VAL A 316 -22.52 34.10 -18.18
N LEU A 317 -21.43 33.55 -18.72
CA LEU A 317 -20.10 34.17 -18.65
C LEU A 317 -19.77 35.08 -19.84
N GLN A 318 -20.72 35.32 -20.77
CA GLN A 318 -20.58 36.31 -21.83
C GLN A 318 -20.82 37.71 -21.26
N ASN A 319 -19.76 38.28 -20.69
CA ASN A 319 -19.77 39.63 -20.15
C ASN A 319 -19.09 40.60 -21.12
N SER A 320 -19.69 41.77 -21.36
CA SER A 320 -19.12 42.86 -22.16
C SER A 320 -17.90 43.52 -21.49
N ASP A 321 -17.70 43.34 -20.18
CA ASP A 321 -16.56 43.91 -19.46
C ASP A 321 -15.25 43.17 -19.81
N PRO A 322 -14.26 43.85 -20.40
CA PRO A 322 -12.97 43.26 -20.74
C PRO A 322 -12.20 42.72 -19.52
N ALA A 323 -12.38 43.30 -18.33
CA ALA A 323 -11.67 42.87 -17.12
C ALA A 323 -12.14 41.48 -16.63
N VAL A 324 -13.46 41.24 -16.68
CA VAL A 324 -14.08 39.95 -16.33
C VAL A 324 -13.70 38.87 -17.34
N SER A 325 -13.74 39.21 -18.64
CA SER A 325 -13.33 38.30 -19.72
C SER A 325 -11.86 37.89 -19.58
N GLN A 326 -10.98 38.84 -19.26
CA GLN A 326 -9.56 38.56 -19.04
C GLN A 326 -9.33 37.67 -17.81
N THR A 327 -10.06 37.93 -16.72
CA THR A 327 -9.98 37.11 -15.49
C THR A 327 -10.39 35.66 -15.78
N TRP A 328 -11.49 35.43 -16.51
CA TRP A 328 -11.89 34.09 -16.91
C TRP A 328 -10.88 33.38 -17.83
N LYS A 329 -10.22 34.11 -18.73
CA LYS A 329 -9.14 33.56 -19.58
C LYS A 329 -7.95 33.10 -18.72
N SER A 330 -7.47 33.95 -17.81
CA SER A 330 -6.39 33.59 -16.88
C SER A 330 -6.79 32.41 -15.99
N THR A 331 -8.03 32.39 -15.49
CA THR A 331 -8.55 31.30 -14.67
C THR A 331 -8.54 29.97 -15.41
N ARG A 332 -8.97 29.95 -16.68
CA ARG A 332 -8.92 28.74 -17.52
C ARG A 332 -7.48 28.25 -17.74
N GLY A 333 -6.53 29.17 -17.94
CA GLY A 333 -5.11 28.82 -18.06
C GLY A 333 -4.59 28.10 -16.82
N VAL A 334 -4.83 28.66 -15.64
CA VAL A 334 -4.39 28.06 -14.37
C VAL A 334 -5.11 26.73 -14.08
N LEU A 335 -6.41 26.61 -14.40
CA LEU A 335 -7.13 25.34 -14.28
C LEU A 335 -6.51 24.26 -15.18
N ALA A 336 -6.14 24.60 -16.42
CA ALA A 336 -5.47 23.67 -17.33
C ALA A 336 -4.09 23.24 -16.79
N GLU A 337 -3.32 24.16 -16.19
CA GLU A 337 -2.05 23.84 -15.50
C GLU A 337 -2.27 22.84 -14.35
N MET A 338 -3.30 23.05 -13.52
CA MET A 338 -3.64 22.15 -12.41
C MET A 338 -4.11 20.77 -12.89
N ILE A 339 -4.95 20.71 -13.94
CA ILE A 339 -5.42 19.45 -14.54
C ILE A 339 -4.22 18.67 -15.09
N HIS A 340 -3.31 19.33 -15.80
CA HIS A 340 -2.11 18.69 -16.33
C HIS A 340 -1.26 18.10 -15.20
N PHE A 341 -1.01 18.88 -14.14
CA PHE A 341 -0.24 18.41 -12.99
C PHE A 341 -0.86 17.16 -12.34
N VAL A 342 -2.17 17.19 -12.04
CA VAL A 342 -2.86 16.05 -11.42
C VAL A 342 -2.86 14.84 -12.35
N GLY A 343 -3.07 15.04 -13.66
CA GLY A 343 -3.05 13.97 -14.65
C GLY A 343 -1.68 13.28 -14.74
N GLN A 344 -0.58 14.05 -14.79
CA GLN A 344 0.77 13.47 -14.82
C GLN A 344 1.12 12.73 -13.52
N LEU A 345 0.73 13.29 -12.37
CA LEU A 345 0.92 12.64 -11.08
C LEU A 345 0.16 11.32 -10.99
N GLN A 346 -1.09 11.29 -11.44
CA GLN A 346 -1.90 10.07 -11.45
C GLN A 346 -1.34 9.02 -12.41
N TYR A 347 -0.91 9.43 -13.62
CA TYR A 347 -0.31 8.53 -14.60
C TYR A 347 0.93 7.83 -14.01
N TYR A 348 1.81 8.59 -13.36
CA TYR A 348 2.98 8.03 -12.69
C TYR A 348 2.61 7.00 -11.61
N ILE A 349 1.69 7.33 -10.71
CA ILE A 349 1.37 6.42 -9.60
C ILE A 349 0.67 5.17 -10.11
N LEU A 350 -0.31 5.30 -11.01
CA LEU A 350 -1.11 4.17 -11.48
C LEU A 350 -0.31 3.28 -12.45
N PHE A 351 0.38 3.87 -13.42
CA PHE A 351 1.05 3.11 -14.48
C PHE A 351 2.49 2.75 -14.11
N GLU A 352 3.33 3.73 -13.80
CA GLU A 352 4.76 3.50 -13.56
C GLU A 352 5.02 2.76 -12.25
N VAL A 353 4.23 3.05 -11.20
CA VAL A 353 4.40 2.42 -9.88
C VAL A 353 3.54 1.18 -9.73
N ILE A 354 2.21 1.32 -9.78
CA ILE A 354 1.28 0.22 -9.43
C ILE A 354 1.28 -0.87 -10.50
N GLU A 355 1.15 -0.53 -11.79
CA GLU A 355 1.11 -1.56 -12.85
C GLU A 355 2.45 -2.28 -13.02
N SER A 356 3.56 -1.54 -12.99
CA SER A 356 4.91 -2.12 -13.07
C SER A 356 5.20 -3.09 -11.91
N SER A 357 4.88 -2.69 -10.67
CA SER A 357 5.06 -3.55 -9.49
C SER A 357 4.10 -4.75 -9.49
N TRP A 358 2.88 -4.57 -10.01
CA TRP A 358 1.92 -5.67 -10.18
C TRP A 358 2.41 -6.71 -11.20
N GLY A 359 2.97 -6.25 -12.33
CA GLY A 359 3.56 -7.14 -13.32
C GLY A 359 4.72 -7.96 -12.75
N GLU A 360 5.55 -7.38 -11.89
CA GLU A 360 6.62 -8.10 -11.20
C GLU A 360 6.08 -9.11 -10.17
N LEU A 361 5.04 -8.74 -9.42
CA LEU A 361 4.36 -9.67 -8.51
C LEU A 361 3.80 -10.87 -9.29
N GLN A 362 3.06 -10.63 -10.38
CA GLN A 362 2.46 -11.68 -11.19
C GLN A 362 3.51 -12.63 -11.78
N LYS A 363 4.64 -12.10 -12.28
CA LYS A 363 5.76 -12.92 -12.75
C LYS A 363 6.37 -13.79 -11.67
N ARG A 364 6.43 -13.33 -10.41
CA ARG A 364 6.96 -14.12 -9.29
C ARG A 364 5.97 -15.19 -8.83
N ILE A 365 4.68 -14.88 -8.82
CA ILE A 365 3.62 -15.82 -8.46
C ILE A 365 3.53 -16.96 -9.48
N GLN A 366 3.75 -16.68 -10.77
CA GLN A 366 3.70 -17.68 -11.84
C GLN A 366 4.93 -18.61 -11.91
N LYS A 367 5.95 -18.43 -11.05
CA LYS A 367 7.10 -19.35 -11.01
C LYS A 367 6.69 -20.69 -10.39
N GLU A 368 7.08 -21.80 -11.03
CA GLU A 368 6.62 -23.16 -10.70
C GLU A 368 7.10 -23.69 -9.33
N ASP A 369 8.10 -23.06 -8.69
CA ASP A 369 8.62 -23.45 -7.35
C ASP A 369 8.20 -22.48 -6.23
N CYS A 370 7.15 -21.68 -6.42
CA CYS A 370 6.78 -20.64 -5.45
C CYS A 370 6.24 -21.25 -4.14
N THR A 371 6.94 -21.04 -3.03
CA THR A 371 6.44 -21.42 -1.71
C THR A 371 5.44 -20.38 -1.18
N LEU A 372 4.62 -20.75 -0.18
CA LEU A 372 3.77 -19.76 0.49
C LEU A 372 4.61 -18.62 1.12
N ASP A 373 5.80 -18.93 1.63
CA ASP A 373 6.72 -17.91 2.16
C ASP A 373 7.25 -16.99 1.06
N ASP A 374 7.55 -17.53 -0.13
CA ASP A 374 7.97 -16.71 -1.26
C ASP A 374 6.83 -15.84 -1.77
N LEU A 375 5.59 -16.31 -1.70
CA LEU A 375 4.40 -15.52 -2.00
C LEU A 375 4.21 -14.36 -1.01
N ILE A 376 4.36 -14.63 0.30
CA ILE A 376 4.30 -13.59 1.34
C ILE A 376 5.42 -12.57 1.15
N LYS A 377 6.65 -13.02 0.88
CA LYS A 377 7.80 -12.13 0.59
C LYS A 377 7.58 -11.31 -0.68
N ALA A 378 7.04 -11.93 -1.73
CA ALA A 378 6.74 -11.25 -2.99
C ALA A 378 5.67 -10.17 -2.80
N HIS A 379 4.58 -10.48 -2.08
CA HIS A 379 3.53 -9.53 -1.75
C HIS A 379 4.03 -8.40 -0.84
N THR A 380 4.84 -8.71 0.17
CA THR A 380 5.46 -7.71 1.05
C THR A 380 6.38 -6.77 0.27
N ARG A 381 7.15 -7.30 -0.69
CA ARG A 381 7.98 -6.49 -1.58
C ARG A 381 7.14 -5.62 -2.51
N TYR A 382 6.08 -6.16 -3.09
CA TYR A 382 5.11 -5.40 -3.89
C TYR A 382 4.54 -4.20 -3.11
N LEU A 383 4.10 -4.43 -1.87
CA LEU A 383 3.60 -3.38 -0.99
C LEU A 383 4.66 -2.35 -0.60
N ASN A 384 5.89 -2.79 -0.31
CA ASN A 384 6.99 -1.86 -0.03
C ASN A 384 7.34 -1.02 -1.26
N ASP A 385 7.34 -1.62 -2.46
CA ASP A 385 7.62 -0.91 -3.70
C ASP A 385 6.51 0.13 -4.00
N ILE A 386 5.23 -0.22 -3.80
CA ILE A 386 4.11 0.74 -3.98
C ILE A 386 4.12 1.83 -2.92
N THR A 387 4.33 1.50 -1.65
CA THR A 387 4.32 2.52 -0.59
C THR A 387 5.53 3.43 -0.71
N HIS A 388 6.70 2.90 -1.08
CA HIS A 388 7.92 3.70 -1.25
C HIS A 388 7.82 4.57 -2.50
N LYS A 389 7.55 4.00 -3.68
CA LYS A 389 7.48 4.79 -4.93
C LYS A 389 6.19 5.62 -5.03
N GLY A 390 5.06 5.08 -4.60
CA GLY A 390 3.74 5.70 -4.74
C GLY A 390 3.49 6.84 -3.75
N LEU A 391 4.06 6.80 -2.55
CA LEU A 391 4.05 7.93 -1.61
C LEU A 391 5.28 8.84 -1.77
N LEU A 392 6.01 8.73 -2.89
CA LEU A 392 7.21 9.52 -3.20
C LEU A 392 8.24 9.48 -2.05
N GLY A 393 8.39 8.31 -1.43
CA GLY A 393 9.36 8.09 -0.38
C GLY A 393 10.77 8.21 -0.94
N ALA A 394 11.55 9.15 -0.43
CA ALA A 394 12.99 9.16 -0.66
C ALA A 394 13.60 7.87 -0.11
N LYS A 395 14.56 7.28 -0.82
CA LYS A 395 15.29 6.09 -0.39
C LYS A 395 16.06 6.38 0.90
N ARG A 396 15.83 5.56 1.94
CA ARG A 396 16.56 5.55 3.23
C ARG A 396 18.06 5.72 2.97
N ARG A 397 18.61 6.90 3.21
CA ARG A 397 20.06 7.05 3.41
C ARG A 397 20.27 7.19 4.90
N THR A 398 20.74 6.10 5.48
CA THR A 398 21.23 5.97 6.86
C THR A 398 21.94 7.23 7.36
N HIS A 399 21.22 8.12 8.08
CA HIS A 399 21.63 8.81 9.30
C HIS A 399 20.57 9.85 9.75
N SER A 400 19.92 9.59 10.89
CA SER A 400 19.38 10.52 11.93
C SER A 400 18.71 11.88 11.60
N SER A 401 18.43 12.27 10.34
CA SER A 401 17.70 13.50 9.98
C SER A 401 16.56 13.27 8.96
N ASP A 402 16.21 12.01 8.68
CA ASP A 402 15.52 11.57 7.45
C ASP A 402 13.98 11.41 7.57
N GLU A 403 13.40 11.47 8.78
CA GLU A 403 11.93 11.51 8.92
C GLU A 403 11.35 12.85 8.43
N ASP A 404 12.15 13.92 8.46
CA ASP A 404 11.71 15.25 8.01
C ASP A 404 11.50 15.29 6.49
N ASP A 405 12.32 14.62 5.67
CA ASP A 405 12.24 14.71 4.20
C ASP A 405 11.04 13.96 3.60
N ARG A 406 10.72 12.75 4.11
CA ARG A 406 9.53 11.97 3.66
C ARG A 406 8.24 12.72 3.97
N THR A 407 8.18 13.29 5.17
CA THR A 407 7.05 14.08 5.61
C THR A 407 7.01 15.40 4.84
N THR A 408 8.16 15.96 4.45
CA THR A 408 8.24 17.19 3.64
C THR A 408 7.63 17.02 2.25
N TYR A 409 7.93 15.96 1.48
CA TYR A 409 7.34 15.80 0.13
C TYR A 409 5.83 15.54 0.18
N MET A 410 5.38 14.65 1.09
CA MET A 410 3.96 14.38 1.29
C MET A 410 3.21 15.63 1.80
N MET A 411 3.83 16.42 2.68
CA MET A 411 3.27 17.71 3.12
C MET A 411 3.23 18.71 1.97
N GLN A 412 4.29 18.84 1.16
CA GLN A 412 4.32 19.74 0.00
C GLN A 412 3.22 19.38 -1.00
N LEU A 413 3.07 18.09 -1.32
CA LEU A 413 2.03 17.63 -2.23
C LEU A 413 0.63 17.82 -1.62
N GLY A 414 0.46 17.52 -0.34
CA GLY A 414 -0.78 17.79 0.39
C GLY A 414 -1.15 19.28 0.40
N GLU A 415 -0.17 20.17 0.54
CA GLU A 415 -0.37 21.61 0.43
C GLU A 415 -0.76 22.03 -0.99
N ILE A 416 -0.09 21.49 -2.02
CA ILE A 416 -0.45 21.74 -3.43
C ILE A 416 -1.91 21.33 -3.70
N LEU A 417 -2.30 20.13 -3.26
CA LEU A 417 -3.67 19.63 -3.40
C LEU A 417 -4.67 20.53 -2.65
N ARG A 418 -4.32 21.03 -1.46
CA ARG A 418 -5.15 21.99 -0.71
C ARG A 418 -5.28 23.34 -1.44
N PHE A 419 -4.22 23.85 -2.05
CA PHE A 419 -4.29 25.06 -2.88
C PHE A 419 -5.19 24.88 -4.09
N MET A 420 -5.16 23.72 -4.74
CA MET A 420 -6.07 23.42 -5.86
C MET A 420 -7.54 23.44 -5.42
N LEU A 421 -7.86 22.89 -4.25
CA LEU A 421 -9.22 22.95 -3.70
C LEU A 421 -9.63 24.38 -3.35
N SER A 422 -8.77 25.15 -2.67
CA SER A 422 -9.07 26.57 -2.37
C SER A 422 -9.19 27.42 -3.63
N TYR A 423 -8.44 27.09 -4.69
CA TYR A 423 -8.55 27.75 -5.99
C TYR A 423 -9.91 27.44 -6.62
N ARG A 424 -10.32 26.16 -6.62
CA ARG A 424 -11.66 25.73 -7.04
C ARG A 424 -12.77 26.49 -6.30
N ASP A 425 -12.68 26.64 -4.98
CA ASP A 425 -13.70 27.37 -4.21
C ASP A 425 -13.76 28.86 -4.59
N SER A 426 -12.60 29.46 -4.89
CA SER A 426 -12.53 30.84 -5.37
C SER A 426 -13.11 31.00 -6.79
N VAL A 427 -12.95 29.98 -7.64
CA VAL A 427 -13.55 29.93 -8.98
C VAL A 427 -15.06 29.74 -8.91
N ASP A 428 -15.57 28.88 -8.02
CA ASP A 428 -17.02 28.74 -7.79
C ASP A 428 -17.62 30.04 -7.23
N GLY A 429 -16.87 30.78 -6.41
CA GLY A 429 -17.23 32.14 -5.98
C GLY A 429 -17.32 33.13 -7.14
N LEU A 430 -16.31 33.14 -8.03
CA LEU A 430 -16.33 33.97 -9.25
C LEU A 430 -17.47 33.60 -10.20
N TYR A 431 -17.77 32.30 -10.32
CA TYR A 431 -18.90 31.81 -11.10
C TYR A 431 -20.22 32.33 -10.53
N SER A 432 -20.42 32.20 -9.22
CA SER A 432 -21.63 32.67 -8.53
C SER A 432 -21.82 34.18 -8.69
N TRP A 433 -20.73 34.95 -8.54
CA TRP A 433 -20.73 36.39 -8.81
C TRP A 433 -21.13 36.71 -10.24
N SER A 434 -20.58 35.99 -11.23
CA SER A 434 -20.89 36.19 -12.64
C SER A 434 -22.35 35.85 -12.95
N VAL A 435 -22.93 34.86 -12.27
CA VAL A 435 -24.36 34.53 -12.37
C VAL A 435 -25.22 35.67 -11.82
N SER A 436 -24.88 36.19 -10.63
CA SER A 436 -25.60 37.32 -10.04
C SER A 436 -25.55 38.58 -10.90
N ASP A 437 -24.37 38.92 -11.45
CA ASP A 437 -24.20 40.04 -12.38
C ASP A 437 -25.01 39.83 -13.67
N PHE A 438 -25.02 38.61 -14.23
CA PHE A 438 -25.84 38.28 -15.40
C PHE A 438 -27.35 38.42 -15.11
N THR A 439 -27.84 37.89 -13.99
CA THR A 439 -29.26 38.02 -13.59
C THR A 439 -29.63 39.50 -13.39
N GLN A 440 -28.77 40.28 -12.73
CA GLN A 440 -29.01 41.70 -12.51
C GLN A 440 -29.08 42.48 -13.83
N ARG A 441 -28.24 42.15 -14.81
CA ARG A 441 -28.28 42.76 -16.16
C ARG A 441 -29.52 42.37 -16.92
N GLN A 442 -29.92 41.10 -16.86
CA GLN A 442 -31.16 40.64 -17.49
C GLN A 442 -32.38 41.33 -16.88
N GLU A 443 -32.42 41.49 -15.55
CA GLU A 443 -33.47 42.25 -14.87
C GLU A 443 -33.45 43.74 -15.25
N ALA A 444 -32.26 44.34 -15.40
CA ALA A 444 -32.12 45.72 -15.84
C ALA A 444 -32.58 45.92 -17.30
N ASP A 445 -32.31 44.96 -18.18
CA ASP A 445 -32.73 44.96 -19.59
C ASP A 445 -34.24 44.71 -19.74
N VAL A 446 -34.81 43.82 -18.93
CA VAL A 446 -36.28 43.67 -18.83
C VAL A 446 -36.92 44.93 -18.27
N ARG A 447 -36.32 45.57 -17.25
CA ARG A 447 -36.83 46.84 -16.72
C ARG A 447 -36.70 47.99 -17.71
N SER A 448 -35.63 48.07 -18.50
CA SER A 448 -35.46 49.11 -19.52
C SER A 448 -36.48 48.94 -20.65
N THR A 449 -36.69 47.70 -21.12
CA THR A 449 -37.71 47.39 -22.13
C THR A 449 -39.14 47.61 -21.63
N THR A 450 -39.42 47.31 -20.36
CA THR A 450 -40.74 47.61 -19.75
C THR A 450 -40.95 49.12 -19.61
N ARG A 451 -39.92 49.87 -19.18
CA ARG A 451 -39.98 51.35 -19.11
C ARG A 451 -40.18 52.00 -20.48
N HIS A 452 -39.59 51.44 -21.53
CA HIS A 452 -39.79 51.95 -22.89
C HIS A 452 -41.22 51.75 -23.42
N ASN A 453 -41.96 50.79 -22.85
CA ASN A 453 -43.40 50.62 -23.13
C ASN A 453 -44.30 51.52 -22.25
N ASP A 454 -43.79 52.03 -21.13
CA ASP A 454 -44.52 52.87 -20.14
C ASP A 454 -44.16 54.38 -20.25
N ASP A 455 -43.53 54.82 -21.34
CA ASP A 455 -43.16 56.23 -21.60
C ASP A 455 -44.40 57.13 -21.85
N HIS A 456 -45.24 57.31 -20.82
CA HIS A 456 -46.21 58.40 -20.72
C HIS A 456 -46.32 59.12 -19.37
N ASP A 457 -45.46 58.88 -18.38
CA ASP A 457 -45.41 59.78 -17.22
C ASP A 457 -44.00 59.93 -16.61
N GLY A 458 -43.44 61.13 -16.78
CA GLY A 458 -42.07 61.44 -16.42
C GLY A 458 -41.90 61.77 -14.94
N ARG A 459 -41.19 60.90 -14.21
CA ARG A 459 -40.48 61.25 -12.97
C ARG A 459 -39.19 60.43 -12.82
N ASP A 460 -38.07 61.05 -13.18
CA ASP A 460 -36.74 60.53 -12.90
C ASP A 460 -36.47 60.53 -11.38
N THR A 461 -36.29 59.33 -10.83
CA THR A 461 -35.72 59.14 -9.49
C THR A 461 -34.34 58.51 -9.64
N PRO A 462 -33.24 59.07 -9.08
CA PRO A 462 -31.92 58.47 -9.21
C PRO A 462 -31.82 57.20 -8.38
N MET A 463 -31.58 56.06 -9.03
CA MET A 463 -31.39 54.78 -8.35
C MET A 463 -29.98 54.67 -7.76
N THR A 464 -29.90 54.75 -6.44
CA THR A 464 -28.76 54.31 -5.64
C THR A 464 -28.93 52.82 -5.32
N GLY A 465 -28.13 51.96 -5.94
CA GLY A 465 -28.18 50.51 -5.67
C GLY A 465 -27.16 49.63 -6.40
N SER A 466 -26.24 50.18 -7.18
CA SER A 466 -25.32 49.40 -8.04
C SER A 466 -23.97 49.02 -7.38
N GLY A 467 -23.64 49.57 -6.21
CA GLY A 467 -22.27 49.51 -5.67
C GLY A 467 -21.85 48.21 -4.97
N GLY A 468 -22.78 47.34 -4.57
CA GLY A 468 -22.47 46.17 -3.75
C GLY A 468 -21.73 45.07 -4.51
N VAL A 469 -22.30 44.63 -5.64
CA VAL A 469 -21.80 43.49 -6.42
C VAL A 469 -20.48 43.82 -7.14
N ALA A 470 -20.29 45.06 -7.60
CA ALA A 470 -19.04 45.48 -8.24
C ALA A 470 -17.82 45.49 -7.30
N SER A 471 -18.04 45.56 -5.97
CA SER A 471 -16.95 45.67 -4.98
C SER A 471 -16.25 44.34 -4.66
N GLU A 472 -16.90 43.20 -4.91
CA GLU A 472 -16.37 41.87 -4.56
C GLU A 472 -15.43 41.29 -5.62
N PHE A 473 -15.59 41.70 -6.88
CA PHE A 473 -14.83 41.18 -8.02
C PHE A 473 -13.31 41.42 -7.92
N PRO A 474 -12.80 42.61 -7.54
CA PRO A 474 -11.36 42.87 -7.42
C PRO A 474 -10.69 41.99 -6.34
N VAL A 475 -11.40 41.70 -5.25
CA VAL A 475 -10.89 40.86 -4.15
C VAL A 475 -10.77 39.40 -4.61
N LEU A 476 -11.76 38.90 -5.36
CA LEU A 476 -11.72 37.55 -5.95
C LEU A 476 -10.62 37.42 -7.00
N GLN A 477 -10.44 38.45 -7.83
CA GLN A 477 -9.39 38.48 -8.84
C GLN A 477 -7.99 38.40 -8.21
N GLU A 478 -7.73 39.19 -7.17
CA GLU A 478 -6.43 39.18 -6.48
C GLU A 478 -6.20 37.84 -5.75
N ARG A 479 -7.25 37.27 -5.14
CA ARG A 479 -7.17 35.95 -4.51
C ARG A 479 -6.82 34.86 -5.52
N LEU A 480 -7.46 34.84 -6.70
CA LEU A 480 -7.16 33.88 -7.77
C LEU A 480 -5.72 34.03 -8.27
N ARG A 481 -5.25 35.27 -8.45
CA ARG A 481 -3.87 35.57 -8.85
C ARG A 481 -2.86 35.08 -7.82
N HIS A 482 -3.09 35.34 -6.54
CA HIS A 482 -2.23 34.90 -5.45
C HIS A 482 -2.19 33.37 -5.33
N LEU A 483 -3.34 32.70 -5.42
CA LEU A 483 -3.43 31.24 -5.36
C LEU A 483 -2.75 30.58 -6.56
N GLY A 484 -2.94 31.11 -7.77
CA GLY A 484 -2.26 30.62 -8.98
C GLY A 484 -0.73 30.79 -8.91
N ALA A 485 -0.25 31.95 -8.43
CA ALA A 485 1.18 32.18 -8.22
C ALA A 485 1.77 31.25 -7.16
N SER A 486 1.07 31.08 -6.03
CA SER A 486 1.48 30.17 -4.95
C SER A 486 1.57 28.72 -5.42
N PHE A 487 0.61 28.29 -6.24
CA PHE A 487 0.64 26.97 -6.88
C PHE A 487 1.89 26.80 -7.74
N ARG A 488 2.15 27.74 -8.66
CA ARG A 488 3.31 27.70 -9.56
C ARG A 488 4.65 27.68 -8.81
N THR A 489 4.82 28.52 -7.79
CA THR A 489 6.04 28.54 -6.97
C THR A 489 6.28 27.21 -6.27
N ARG A 490 5.22 26.57 -5.76
CA ARG A 490 5.33 25.28 -5.08
C ARG A 490 5.64 24.13 -6.03
N VAL A 491 5.04 24.14 -7.22
CA VAL A 491 5.39 23.19 -8.29
C VAL A 491 6.86 23.34 -8.67
N GLN A 492 7.38 24.56 -8.81
CA GLN A 492 8.80 24.80 -9.09
C GLN A 492 9.75 24.27 -8.01
N ILE A 493 9.35 24.36 -6.73
CA ILE A 493 10.10 23.79 -5.61
C ILE A 493 10.10 22.27 -5.69
N VAL A 494 8.92 21.64 -5.87
CA VAL A 494 8.79 20.18 -6.01
C VAL A 494 9.61 19.66 -7.19
N LEU A 495 9.55 20.33 -8.35
CA LEU A 495 10.35 19.97 -9.53
C LEU A 495 11.85 20.10 -9.26
N GLY A 496 12.26 21.15 -8.56
CA GLY A 496 13.65 21.32 -8.12
C GLY A 496 14.10 20.20 -7.20
N ASP A 497 13.25 19.79 -6.26
CA ASP A 497 13.54 18.73 -5.29
C ASP A 497 13.50 17.34 -5.95
N LEU A 498 12.66 17.10 -6.95
CA LEU A 498 12.58 15.85 -7.73
C LEU A 498 13.77 15.65 -8.68
N ALA A 499 14.35 16.73 -9.21
CA ALA A 499 15.48 16.65 -10.14
C ALA A 499 16.75 16.03 -9.53
N TYR A 500 16.92 16.14 -8.22
CA TYR A 500 18.09 15.63 -7.48
C TYR A 500 17.84 14.33 -6.72
N GLN A 501 16.66 13.72 -6.87
CA GLN A 501 16.37 12.43 -6.24
C GLN A 501 17.25 11.31 -6.81
N PRO A 502 17.71 10.34 -6.00
CA PRO A 502 18.53 9.22 -6.47
C PRO A 502 17.74 8.22 -7.33
N ASP A 503 16.42 8.14 -7.17
CA ASP A 503 15.59 7.20 -7.91
C ASP A 503 15.22 7.76 -9.29
N VAL A 504 15.49 6.96 -10.33
CA VAL A 504 15.32 7.33 -11.74
C VAL A 504 13.85 7.60 -12.06
N ASP A 505 12.94 6.81 -11.51
CA ASP A 505 11.49 6.94 -11.74
C ASP A 505 10.97 8.29 -11.22
N MET A 506 11.47 8.76 -10.06
CA MET A 506 11.08 10.06 -9.49
C MET A 506 11.67 11.24 -10.27
N ARG A 507 12.86 11.08 -10.85
CA ARG A 507 13.43 12.07 -11.77
C ARG A 507 12.64 12.14 -13.06
N PHE A 508 12.22 10.99 -13.59
CA PHE A 508 11.36 10.93 -14.77
C PHE A 508 10.01 11.58 -14.52
N LEU A 509 9.43 11.43 -13.32
CA LEU A 509 8.24 12.20 -12.91
C LEU A 509 8.48 13.70 -13.01
N GLY A 510 9.62 14.20 -12.51
CA GLY A 510 9.98 15.62 -12.62
C GLY A 510 10.08 16.09 -14.07
N VAL A 511 10.60 15.26 -14.97
CA VAL A 511 10.66 15.55 -16.42
C VAL A 511 9.27 15.52 -17.06
N ALA A 512 8.44 14.52 -16.73
CA ALA A 512 7.09 14.38 -17.25
C ALA A 512 6.16 15.51 -16.78
N MET A 513 6.30 15.95 -15.53
CA MET A 513 5.58 17.11 -14.99
C MET A 513 6.00 18.44 -15.62
N ASN A 514 7.23 18.53 -16.13
CA ASN A 514 7.76 19.72 -16.82
C ASN A 514 7.88 19.51 -18.34
N PHE A 515 7.07 18.64 -18.93
CA PHE A 515 7.09 18.41 -20.36
C PHE A 515 6.75 19.75 -21.06
N ASN A 516 7.73 20.33 -21.78
CA ASN A 516 7.79 21.69 -22.38
C ASN A 516 8.52 22.80 -21.59
N ASP A 517 9.23 22.50 -20.51
CA ASP A 517 10.05 23.47 -19.74
C ASP A 517 9.29 24.73 -19.28
N VAL A 518 7.98 24.61 -19.07
CA VAL A 518 7.10 25.71 -18.63
C VAL A 518 7.52 26.20 -17.25
N TYR A 519 7.98 25.30 -16.38
CA TYR A 519 8.45 25.62 -15.06
C TYR A 519 9.98 25.67 -15.04
N GLN A 520 10.55 26.75 -14.52
CA GLN A 520 11.96 26.82 -14.19
C GLN A 520 12.18 26.25 -12.77
N PRO A 521 12.82 25.07 -12.63
CA PRO A 521 13.01 24.45 -11.32
C PRO A 521 13.88 25.35 -10.44
N THR A 522 13.36 25.73 -9.28
CA THR A 522 14.05 26.63 -8.35
C THR A 522 14.31 25.88 -7.06
N ARG A 523 15.58 25.71 -6.68
CA ARG A 523 15.95 24.98 -5.47
C ARG A 523 15.54 25.75 -4.22
N ARG A 524 15.06 25.04 -3.19
CA ARG A 524 14.98 25.58 -1.83
C ARG A 524 16.40 25.97 -1.40
N LYS A 525 16.67 27.25 -1.14
CA LYS A 525 17.91 27.64 -0.46
C LYS A 525 17.89 26.96 0.91
N THR A 526 18.66 25.89 1.06
CA THR A 526 18.96 25.32 2.38
C THR A 526 19.50 26.48 3.21
N LYS A 527 18.88 26.78 4.35
CA LYS A 527 19.43 27.75 5.31
C LYS A 527 20.82 27.23 5.69
N ALA A 528 21.86 27.72 5.02
CA ALA A 528 23.22 27.55 5.47
C ALA A 528 23.32 28.25 6.83
N ALA A 529 23.78 27.52 7.84
CA ALA A 529 24.17 28.09 9.11
C ALA A 529 25.18 29.23 8.87
N PRO A 530 25.14 30.34 9.64
CA PRO A 530 26.07 31.44 9.45
C PRO A 530 27.44 31.04 10.01
N GLY A 531 28.36 30.68 9.11
CA GLY A 531 29.76 30.43 9.38
C GLY A 531 30.33 29.71 8.16
N THR A 532 31.28 30.22 7.39
CA THR A 532 32.42 31.08 7.68
C THR A 532 32.73 31.89 6.42
N ALA A 533 32.95 33.19 6.57
CA ALA A 533 33.48 34.02 5.51
C ALA A 533 34.94 33.60 5.21
N THR A 534 35.17 32.99 4.04
CA THR A 534 36.50 32.91 3.45
C THR A 534 36.51 33.73 2.17
N THR A 535 37.20 34.86 2.27
CA THR A 535 37.58 35.78 1.20
C THR A 535 38.27 35.04 0.04
N ALA A 536 37.63 34.99 -1.12
CA ALA A 536 38.28 34.70 -2.39
C ALA A 536 38.36 36.00 -3.22
N ARG A 537 39.59 36.50 -3.36
CA ARG A 537 39.97 37.70 -4.10
C ARG A 537 39.58 37.57 -5.59
N SER A 538 39.06 38.67 -6.11
CA SER A 538 38.82 38.98 -7.51
C SER A 538 40.06 38.83 -8.39
N ALA A 539 39.98 37.98 -9.43
CA ALA A 539 40.85 38.04 -10.60
C ALA A 539 40.07 38.70 -11.75
N SER A 540 40.37 39.97 -12.00
CA SER A 540 39.89 40.75 -13.12
C SER A 540 40.68 40.40 -14.39
N THR A 541 40.05 39.82 -15.39
CA THR A 541 40.58 39.73 -16.75
C THR A 541 39.95 40.81 -17.62
N ASN A 542 40.74 41.88 -17.80
CA ASN A 542 40.56 42.89 -18.85
C ASN A 542 40.60 42.21 -20.23
N ARG A 543 39.53 42.34 -21.02
CA ARG A 543 39.56 42.15 -22.48
C ARG A 543 39.54 43.54 -23.11
N GLY A 544 40.73 44.01 -23.48
CA GLY A 544 40.95 45.17 -24.34
C GLY A 544 41.27 44.69 -25.76
N GLU A 545 40.62 45.35 -26.71
CA GLU A 545 40.73 45.30 -28.16
C GLU A 545 42.14 45.09 -28.74
N LYS A 546 42.21 44.28 -29.80
CA LYS A 546 42.76 44.68 -31.09
C LYS A 546 42.23 43.78 -32.20
#